data_AF-A0A495FHQ1-F1
#
_entry.id   AF-A0A495FHQ1-F1
#
_cell.length_a   1.000
_cell.length_b   1.000
_cell.length_c   1.000
_cell.angle_alpha   90.00
_cell.angle_beta   90.00
_cell.angle_gamma   90.00
#
_symmetry.space_group_name_H-M   'P 1'
#
loop_
_entity.id
_entity.type
_entity.pdbx_description
1 polymer ?
#
loop_
_entity_poly.entity_id
_entity_poly.type
_entity_poly.pdbx_seq_one_letter_code
_entity_poly.pdbx_strand_id
1 'polypeptide(L)'
;MKKNGTDSAWLKAALDYVPQWLGLQLERFRQPGCSVAIARGGETLAELALGVADMRTGKPLTPRHRLRIASHSKSFTATGVMLLREQGKIGLDDPIGRYVDGLHKDLARARIGELLSHAAGVTRDGPDAGQFLDRRAFLSRAELLADLRDKPPLEAGVQLKYSNHGYGLLGLMMEQVTGTEYASWMVRHVIDAAGLQETVPDMPRLARGAPMAVGHSSEFPFGQRLIVPGDNVCDAMAPAAGFVSTASDVARFFSQLAPDSKHSILSPASRREMAQRRWRDPCNVFESHYGLGTMLSAPGPREWMGHTGGLQGFLSRTARYPALDLTVTALTNAQDGLSTEWVEGIASILFAFQHHGAPAKKEAAWAGRWWSLWGASDLVPMGNVVCQVVPAMFVPFNAATTELAITGRDTGVVQKASAYASPGQAVRRVRDAHGVPTELWVGGSKLLPKDAMLAEATQRYRKSKTRPGRSATSA
;
A
#
# COMPACT_ATOMS: atom_id res chain seq x y z
N MET A 1 17.56 25.72 9.82
CA MET A 1 17.11 24.54 10.59
C MET A 1 18.16 23.44 10.42
N LYS A 2 18.77 22.99 11.52
CA LYS A 2 19.79 21.93 11.51
C LYS A 2 19.13 20.63 11.00
N LYS A 3 19.58 20.11 9.86
CA LYS A 3 19.33 18.70 9.48
C LYS A 3 20.01 17.85 10.56
N ASN A 4 19.24 17.20 11.43
CA ASN A 4 19.79 16.20 12.34
C ASN A 4 20.34 15.06 11.49
N GLY A 5 21.67 14.99 11.33
CA GLY A 5 22.35 13.99 10.50
C GLY A 5 22.01 12.54 10.87
N THR A 6 21.59 12.30 12.11
CA THR A 6 21.18 11.00 12.64
C THR A 6 19.81 10.53 12.14
N ASP A 7 18.82 11.42 12.00
CA ASP A 7 17.50 11.06 11.46
C ASP A 7 17.57 10.64 10.00
N SER A 8 18.57 11.13 9.27
CA SER A 8 18.79 10.75 7.87
C SER A 8 19.46 9.38 7.71
N ALA A 9 20.32 9.00 8.66
CA ALA A 9 21.18 7.82 8.50
C ALA A 9 20.42 6.51 8.66
N TRP A 10 19.56 6.39 9.69
CA TRP A 10 18.75 5.19 9.88
C TRP A 10 17.74 5.02 8.75
N LEU A 11 17.15 6.14 8.30
CA LEU A 11 16.17 6.13 7.23
C LEU A 11 16.83 5.70 5.92
N LYS A 12 18.02 6.22 5.60
CA LYS A 12 18.77 5.77 4.44
C LYS A 12 19.03 4.26 4.49
N ALA A 13 19.51 3.74 5.62
CA ALA A 13 19.77 2.31 5.79
C ALA A 13 18.50 1.46 5.62
N ALA A 14 17.36 1.94 6.13
CA ALA A 14 16.05 1.29 5.93
C ALA A 14 15.66 1.26 4.44
N LEU A 15 15.79 2.40 3.75
CA LEU A 15 15.48 2.54 2.34
C LEU A 15 16.39 1.70 1.44
N ASP A 16 17.64 1.48 1.83
CA ASP A 16 18.58 0.59 1.14
C ASP A 16 18.16 -0.90 1.27
N TYR A 17 17.46 -1.28 2.35
CA TYR A 17 16.98 -2.65 2.58
C TYR A 17 15.60 -2.94 1.96
N VAL A 18 14.68 -1.95 1.95
CA VAL A 18 13.32 -2.09 1.38
C VAL A 18 13.29 -2.79 0.00
N PRO A 19 14.08 -2.38 -1.02
CA PRO A 19 14.03 -3.03 -2.34
C PRO A 19 14.53 -4.47 -2.33
N GLN A 20 15.43 -4.85 -1.42
CA GLN A 20 15.93 -6.23 -1.29
C GLN A 20 14.87 -7.18 -0.73
N TRP A 21 14.10 -6.71 0.24
CA TRP A 21 12.95 -7.43 0.76
C TRP A 21 11.82 -7.49 -0.26
N LEU A 22 11.45 -6.34 -0.84
CA LEU A 22 10.36 -6.24 -1.80
C LEU A 22 10.64 -7.04 -3.09
N GLY A 23 11.89 -7.10 -3.54
CA GLY A 23 12.29 -7.93 -4.68
C GLY A 23 12.06 -9.43 -4.44
N LEU A 24 12.36 -9.92 -3.23
CA LEU A 24 12.05 -11.31 -2.86
C LEU A 24 10.54 -11.55 -2.80
N GLN A 25 9.78 -10.60 -2.27
CA GLN A 25 8.33 -10.69 -2.22
C GLN A 25 7.72 -10.77 -3.63
N LEU A 26 8.19 -9.92 -4.55
CA LEU A 26 7.75 -9.91 -5.95
C LEU A 26 7.99 -11.27 -6.62
N GLU A 27 9.19 -11.84 -6.46
CA GLU A 27 9.56 -13.16 -6.99
C GLU A 27 8.72 -14.27 -6.38
N ARG A 28 8.62 -14.29 -5.04
CA ARG A 28 7.92 -15.34 -4.27
C ARG A 28 6.43 -15.42 -4.62
N PHE A 29 5.79 -14.26 -4.79
CA PHE A 29 4.35 -14.16 -5.05
C PHE A 29 4.03 -13.94 -6.54
N ARG A 30 5.02 -14.08 -7.43
CA ARG A 30 4.89 -14.00 -8.89
C ARG A 30 4.09 -12.77 -9.34
N GLN A 31 4.38 -11.63 -8.72
CA GLN A 31 3.67 -10.38 -8.94
C GLN A 31 4.25 -9.66 -10.17
N PRO A 32 3.43 -9.09 -11.08
CA PRO A 32 3.93 -8.41 -12.27
C PRO A 32 4.82 -7.20 -11.94
N GLY A 33 4.33 -6.29 -11.11
CA GLY A 33 5.07 -5.09 -10.74
C GLY A 33 4.48 -4.35 -9.55
N CYS A 34 5.32 -3.52 -8.94
CA CYS A 34 4.96 -2.66 -7.81
C CYS A 34 5.69 -1.32 -7.91
N SER A 35 4.98 -0.23 -7.67
CA SER A 35 5.55 1.10 -7.44
C SER A 35 5.30 1.53 -6.01
N VAL A 36 6.36 1.96 -5.31
CA VAL A 36 6.32 2.39 -3.92
C VAL A 36 6.91 3.78 -3.81
N ALA A 37 6.32 4.61 -2.95
CA ALA A 37 6.91 5.88 -2.55
C ALA A 37 6.82 6.08 -1.04
N ILE A 38 7.81 6.77 -0.50
CA ILE A 38 7.85 7.20 0.89
C ILE A 38 7.99 8.72 0.91
N ALA A 39 7.09 9.40 1.61
CA ALA A 39 7.01 10.86 1.65
C ALA A 39 6.95 11.40 3.08
N ARG A 40 7.36 12.66 3.24
CA ARG A 40 7.24 13.44 4.47
C ARG A 40 6.83 14.87 4.11
N GLY A 41 5.67 15.31 4.61
CA GLY A 41 5.07 16.59 4.25
C GLY A 41 4.86 16.70 2.74
N GLY A 42 5.40 17.76 2.11
CA GLY A 42 5.29 17.97 0.67
C GLY A 42 6.32 17.22 -0.18
N GLU A 43 7.26 16.48 0.43
CA GLU A 43 8.44 15.96 -0.25
C GLU A 43 8.45 14.42 -0.32
N THR A 44 8.86 13.89 -1.47
CA THR A 44 9.16 12.47 -1.64
C THR A 44 10.59 12.18 -1.24
N LEU A 45 10.77 11.23 -0.32
CA LEU A 45 12.07 10.81 0.20
C LEU A 45 12.64 9.61 -0.55
N ALA A 46 11.78 8.74 -1.06
CA ALA A 46 12.17 7.59 -1.86
C ALA A 46 11.08 7.20 -2.84
N GLU A 47 11.52 6.70 -4.00
CA GLU A 47 10.68 6.09 -5.02
C GLU A 47 11.32 4.80 -5.50
N LEU A 48 10.51 3.76 -5.60
CA LEU A 48 10.93 2.43 -6.02
C LEU A 48 9.91 1.91 -7.03
N ALA A 49 10.40 1.24 -8.06
CA ALA A 49 9.56 0.46 -8.95
C ALA A 49 10.28 -0.85 -9.25
N LEU A 50 9.57 -1.98 -9.10
CA LEU A 50 10.08 -3.31 -9.38
C LEU A 50 9.12 -4.04 -10.31
N GLY A 51 9.66 -4.97 -11.10
CA GLY A 51 8.89 -5.76 -12.05
C GLY A 51 8.60 -5.01 -13.36
N VAL A 52 7.48 -5.35 -13.98
CA VAL A 52 7.09 -4.89 -15.33
C VAL A 52 5.81 -4.09 -15.31
N ALA A 53 5.77 -3.05 -16.15
CA ALA A 53 4.59 -2.25 -16.42
C ALA A 53 3.59 -3.00 -17.31
N ASP A 54 4.07 -3.91 -18.17
CA ASP A 54 3.26 -4.71 -19.09
C ASP A 54 3.94 -6.07 -19.29
N MET A 55 3.30 -7.16 -18.83
CA MET A 55 3.86 -8.51 -18.97
C MET A 55 3.95 -8.99 -20.41
N ARG A 56 3.14 -8.45 -21.33
CA ARG A 56 3.17 -8.82 -22.75
C ARG A 56 4.44 -8.32 -23.43
N THR A 57 4.88 -7.11 -23.09
CA THR A 57 6.06 -6.47 -23.70
C THR A 57 7.32 -6.63 -22.88
N GLY A 58 7.20 -7.03 -21.60
CA GLY A 58 8.32 -7.07 -20.66
C GLY A 58 8.84 -5.67 -20.28
N LYS A 59 8.10 -4.60 -20.60
CA LYS A 59 8.52 -3.23 -20.32
C LYS A 59 8.75 -3.05 -18.82
N PRO A 60 9.94 -2.63 -18.37
CA PRO A 60 10.20 -2.39 -16.95
C PRO A 60 9.26 -1.34 -16.36
N LEU A 61 8.77 -1.58 -15.15
CA LEU A 61 8.04 -0.58 -14.40
C LEU A 61 9.01 0.50 -13.91
N THR A 62 8.58 1.77 -13.93
CA THR A 62 9.36 2.90 -13.43
C THR A 62 8.49 3.74 -12.49
N PRO A 63 9.07 4.55 -11.58
CA PRO A 63 8.29 5.43 -10.72
C PRO A 63 7.37 6.41 -11.47
N ARG A 64 7.67 6.68 -12.76
CA ARG A 64 6.89 7.56 -13.64
C ARG A 64 5.65 6.91 -14.25
N HIS A 65 5.52 5.59 -14.17
CA HIS A 65 4.30 4.93 -14.62
C HIS A 65 3.16 5.28 -13.67
N ARG A 66 2.05 5.74 -14.25
CA ARG A 66 0.79 5.92 -13.53
C ARG A 66 0.04 4.60 -13.45
N LEU A 67 -0.69 4.43 -12.36
CA LEU A 67 -1.57 3.31 -12.09
C LEU A 67 -2.94 3.84 -11.69
N ARG A 68 -3.99 3.03 -11.84
CA ARG A 68 -5.29 3.32 -11.23
C ARG A 68 -5.15 3.27 -9.71
N ILE A 69 -5.58 4.32 -9.02
CA ILE A 69 -5.51 4.39 -7.54
C ILE A 69 -6.86 4.12 -6.88
N ALA A 70 -7.87 3.84 -7.70
CA ALA A 70 -9.18 3.35 -7.28
C ALA A 70 -9.77 4.21 -6.16
N SER A 71 -10.14 3.59 -5.03
CA SER A 71 -10.80 4.28 -3.91
C SER A 71 -9.99 5.37 -3.21
N HIS A 72 -8.69 5.55 -3.52
CA HIS A 72 -7.98 6.78 -3.11
C HIS A 72 -8.67 8.04 -3.68
N SER A 73 -9.39 7.93 -4.81
CA SER A 73 -10.23 9.00 -5.38
C SER A 73 -11.20 9.60 -4.35
N LYS A 74 -11.65 8.81 -3.36
CA LYS A 74 -12.53 9.29 -2.30
C LYS A 74 -11.84 10.31 -1.41
N SER A 75 -10.58 10.07 -1.06
CA SER A 75 -9.81 11.02 -0.27
C SER A 75 -9.59 12.33 -1.03
N PHE A 76 -9.33 12.27 -2.34
CA PHE A 76 -9.29 13.46 -3.20
C PHE A 76 -10.63 14.20 -3.21
N THR A 77 -11.74 13.50 -3.48
CA THR A 77 -13.10 14.07 -3.43
C THR A 77 -13.40 14.69 -2.07
N ALA A 78 -13.09 14.00 -0.98
CA ALA A 78 -13.31 14.49 0.37
C ALA A 78 -12.52 15.78 0.63
N THR A 79 -11.27 15.86 0.19
CA THR A 79 -10.50 17.11 0.22
C THR A 79 -11.17 18.23 -0.55
N GLY A 80 -11.73 17.93 -1.73
CA GLY A 80 -12.51 18.89 -2.51
C GLY A 80 -13.75 19.40 -1.77
N VAL A 81 -14.52 18.50 -1.16
CA VAL A 81 -15.68 18.86 -0.32
C VAL A 81 -15.25 19.71 0.88
N MET A 82 -14.14 19.38 1.54
CA MET A 82 -13.61 20.18 2.65
C MET A 82 -13.16 21.58 2.22
N LEU A 83 -12.61 21.75 1.03
CA LEU A 83 -12.30 23.09 0.47
C LEU A 83 -13.57 23.91 0.23
N LEU A 84 -14.64 23.30 -0.30
CA LEU A 84 -15.93 23.99 -0.46
C LEU A 84 -16.52 24.42 0.89
N ARG A 85 -16.33 23.60 1.93
CA ARG A 85 -16.69 23.95 3.30
C ARG A 85 -15.85 25.11 3.84
N GLU A 86 -14.53 25.10 3.65
CA GLU A 86 -13.66 26.22 4.05
C GLU A 86 -14.02 27.52 3.35
N GLN A 87 -14.54 27.44 2.12
CA GLN A 87 -15.08 28.58 1.37
C GLN A 87 -16.50 29.00 1.81
N GLY A 88 -17.11 28.32 2.79
CA GLY A 88 -18.47 28.60 3.26
C GLY A 88 -19.58 28.25 2.27
N LYS A 89 -19.27 27.47 1.21
CA LYS A 89 -20.25 27.10 0.18
C LYS A 89 -21.17 25.95 0.60
N ILE A 90 -20.70 25.14 1.55
CA ILE A 90 -21.44 24.04 2.15
C ILE A 90 -21.14 23.96 3.66
N GLY A 91 -22.06 23.38 4.42
CA GLY A 91 -21.87 22.85 5.76
C GLY A 91 -21.89 21.31 5.74
N LEU A 92 -21.14 20.67 6.63
CA LEU A 92 -21.15 19.20 6.71
C LEU A 92 -22.49 18.65 7.21
N ASP A 93 -23.27 19.47 7.94
CA ASP A 93 -24.60 19.13 8.41
C ASP A 93 -25.71 19.52 7.43
N ASP A 94 -25.38 20.13 6.29
CA ASP A 94 -26.39 20.41 5.28
C ASP A 94 -26.96 19.09 4.71
N PRO A 95 -28.29 19.01 4.51
CA PRO A 95 -28.89 17.87 3.83
C PRO A 95 -28.49 17.87 2.36
N ILE A 96 -28.08 16.71 1.83
CA ILE A 96 -27.59 16.60 0.45
C ILE A 96 -28.64 16.98 -0.60
N GLY A 97 -29.93 16.78 -0.29
CA GLY A 97 -31.05 17.16 -1.15
C GLY A 97 -31.21 18.68 -1.34
N ARG A 98 -30.48 19.51 -0.60
CA ARG A 98 -30.35 20.95 -0.87
C ARG A 98 -29.61 21.24 -2.18
N TYR A 99 -28.75 20.31 -2.61
CA TYR A 99 -27.85 20.51 -3.74
C TYR A 99 -28.12 19.58 -4.92
N VAL A 100 -28.74 18.42 -4.67
CA VAL A 100 -29.02 17.44 -5.72
C VAL A 100 -30.48 17.00 -5.64
N ASP A 101 -31.23 17.32 -6.69
CA ASP A 101 -32.64 16.95 -6.81
C ASP A 101 -32.83 15.50 -7.29
N GLY A 102 -34.07 15.00 -7.15
CA GLY A 102 -34.46 13.71 -7.70
C GLY A 102 -33.97 12.48 -6.92
N LEU A 103 -33.51 12.67 -5.68
CA LEU A 103 -33.10 11.61 -4.76
C LEU A 103 -34.29 11.00 -4.02
N HIS A 104 -34.13 9.78 -3.48
CA HIS A 104 -35.06 9.27 -2.49
C HIS A 104 -35.16 10.23 -1.29
N LYS A 105 -36.37 10.43 -0.73
CA LYS A 105 -36.61 11.41 0.35
C LYS A 105 -35.76 11.18 1.61
N ASP A 106 -35.40 9.94 1.93
CA ASP A 106 -34.57 9.61 3.08
C ASP A 106 -33.11 9.95 2.80
N LEU A 107 -32.64 9.69 1.57
CA LEU A 107 -31.30 10.08 1.14
C LEU A 107 -31.15 11.59 1.05
N ALA A 108 -32.16 12.29 0.54
CA ALA A 108 -32.18 13.76 0.45
C ALA A 108 -31.96 14.46 1.81
N ARG A 109 -32.33 13.80 2.92
CA ARG A 109 -32.12 14.31 4.29
C ARG A 109 -30.76 13.95 4.89
N ALA A 110 -30.03 13.01 4.29
CA ALA A 110 -28.71 12.63 4.78
C ALA A 110 -27.74 13.82 4.68
N ARG A 111 -26.87 13.96 5.67
CA ARG A 111 -25.91 15.04 5.78
C ARG A 111 -24.68 14.77 4.91
N ILE A 112 -24.05 15.83 4.40
CA ILE A 112 -22.80 15.71 3.62
C ILE A 112 -21.71 14.97 4.41
N GLY A 113 -21.59 15.24 5.71
CA GLY A 113 -20.64 14.55 6.60
C GLY A 113 -20.91 13.04 6.72
N GLU A 114 -22.17 12.61 6.60
CA GLU A 114 -22.55 11.18 6.60
C GLU A 114 -22.17 10.51 5.29
N LEU A 115 -22.24 11.21 4.15
CA LEU A 115 -21.75 10.68 2.87
C LEU A 115 -20.22 10.51 2.89
N LEU A 116 -19.50 11.55 3.35
CA LEU A 116 -18.04 11.52 3.47
C LEU A 116 -17.53 10.40 4.39
N SER A 117 -18.28 10.11 5.45
CA SER A 117 -17.93 9.10 6.46
C SER A 117 -18.56 7.74 6.25
N HIS A 118 -19.22 7.52 5.10
CA HIS A 118 -19.92 6.28 4.79
C HIS A 118 -21.01 5.89 5.80
N ALA A 119 -21.73 6.86 6.36
CA ALA A 119 -22.83 6.64 7.29
C ALA A 119 -24.19 7.09 6.78
N ALA A 120 -24.30 7.53 5.52
CA ALA A 120 -25.58 7.92 4.92
C ALA A 120 -26.47 6.71 4.53
N GLY A 121 -26.04 5.48 4.80
CA GLY A 121 -26.80 4.26 4.54
C GLY A 121 -27.00 3.88 3.07
N VAL A 122 -26.38 4.62 2.14
CA VAL A 122 -26.52 4.48 0.68
C VAL A 122 -26.06 3.09 0.23
N THR A 123 -26.75 2.55 -0.79
CA THR A 123 -26.32 1.35 -1.52
C THR A 123 -24.86 1.47 -1.97
N ARG A 124 -24.13 0.35 -2.01
CA ARG A 124 -22.69 0.38 -2.26
C ARG A 124 -22.38 0.77 -3.72
N ASP A 125 -22.86 -0.05 -4.64
CA ASP A 125 -22.46 -0.09 -6.06
C ASP A 125 -23.65 -0.10 -7.02
N GLY A 126 -24.85 0.22 -6.53
CA GLY A 126 -26.09 0.17 -7.28
C GLY A 126 -26.76 -1.21 -7.21
N PRO A 127 -27.91 -1.39 -7.86
CA PRO A 127 -28.58 -2.68 -8.00
C PRO A 127 -27.82 -3.65 -8.93
N ASP A 128 -27.02 -3.11 -9.84
CA ASP A 128 -26.09 -3.85 -10.70
C ASP A 128 -24.67 -3.29 -10.50
N ALA A 129 -23.78 -4.09 -9.91
CA ALA A 129 -22.40 -3.71 -9.62
C ALA A 129 -21.42 -4.06 -10.75
N GLY A 130 -21.91 -4.40 -11.95
CA GLY A 130 -21.11 -4.89 -13.06
C GLY A 130 -19.95 -3.97 -13.46
N GLN A 131 -20.06 -2.66 -13.25
CA GLN A 131 -19.02 -1.67 -13.52
C GLN A 131 -17.76 -1.85 -12.68
N PHE A 132 -17.86 -2.44 -11.48
CA PHE A 132 -16.70 -2.80 -10.65
C PHE A 132 -16.20 -4.23 -10.91
N LEU A 133 -16.98 -5.04 -11.62
CA LEU A 133 -16.68 -6.42 -11.99
C LEU A 133 -16.26 -6.60 -13.45
N ASP A 134 -16.09 -5.50 -14.19
CA ASP A 134 -15.74 -5.50 -15.62
C ASP A 134 -16.81 -6.16 -16.49
N ARG A 135 -18.09 -5.96 -16.13
CA ARG A 135 -19.26 -6.53 -16.83
C ARG A 135 -20.11 -5.49 -17.55
N ARG A 136 -19.87 -4.20 -17.30
CA ARG A 136 -20.49 -3.05 -17.99
C ARG A 136 -19.65 -1.79 -17.79
N ALA A 137 -19.96 -0.74 -18.54
CA ALA A 137 -19.38 0.58 -18.34
C ALA A 137 -19.81 1.18 -16.98
N PHE A 138 -19.02 2.12 -16.47
CA PHE A 138 -19.42 2.92 -15.31
C PHE A 138 -20.63 3.80 -15.61
N LEU A 139 -21.36 4.13 -14.55
CA LEU A 139 -22.62 4.83 -14.64
C LEU A 139 -22.42 6.26 -15.14
N SER A 140 -23.26 6.64 -16.10
CA SER A 140 -23.51 8.04 -16.43
C SER A 140 -24.21 8.75 -15.26
N ARG A 141 -24.25 10.09 -15.32
CA ARG A 141 -25.01 10.90 -14.36
C ARG A 141 -26.48 10.47 -14.25
N ALA A 142 -27.12 10.17 -15.38
CA ALA A 142 -28.53 9.79 -15.41
C ALA A 142 -28.77 8.42 -14.76
N GLU A 143 -27.90 7.45 -15.02
CA GLU A 143 -27.97 6.12 -14.40
C GLU A 143 -27.72 6.20 -12.88
N LEU A 144 -26.71 6.94 -12.44
CA LEU A 144 -26.46 7.13 -11.00
C LEU A 144 -27.65 7.80 -10.31
N LEU A 145 -28.25 8.84 -10.90
CA LEU A 145 -29.44 9.48 -10.34
C LEU A 145 -30.66 8.55 -10.33
N ALA A 146 -30.79 7.66 -11.31
CA ALA A 146 -31.84 6.65 -11.32
C ALA A 146 -31.68 5.69 -10.13
N ASP A 147 -30.46 5.17 -9.90
CA ASP A 147 -30.17 4.27 -8.78
C ASP A 147 -30.37 4.96 -7.41
N LEU A 148 -30.08 6.27 -7.29
CA LEU A 148 -30.24 7.04 -6.05
C LEU A 148 -31.70 7.41 -5.72
N ARG A 149 -32.66 7.05 -6.57
CA ARG A 149 -34.12 7.12 -6.26
C ARG A 149 -34.58 5.97 -5.39
N ASP A 150 -33.82 4.88 -5.35
CA ASP A 150 -34.12 3.76 -4.48
C ASP A 150 -33.90 4.12 -3.01
N LYS A 151 -34.69 3.50 -2.14
CA LYS A 151 -34.57 3.70 -0.70
C LYS A 151 -33.19 3.24 -0.22
N PRO A 152 -32.44 4.06 0.55
CA PRO A 152 -31.22 3.60 1.19
C PRO A 152 -31.47 2.36 2.05
N PRO A 153 -30.63 1.31 1.95
CA PRO A 153 -30.81 0.07 2.69
C PRO A 153 -30.65 0.24 4.21
N LEU A 154 -29.97 1.30 4.67
CA LEU A 154 -29.86 1.64 6.09
C LEU A 154 -30.26 3.10 6.31
N GLU A 155 -30.72 3.38 7.53
CA GLU A 155 -30.92 4.76 7.99
C GLU A 155 -29.56 5.48 8.15
N ALA A 156 -29.55 6.78 7.85
CA ALA A 156 -28.36 7.60 7.97
C ALA A 156 -27.94 7.75 9.45
N GLY A 157 -26.64 7.75 9.72
CA GLY A 157 -26.09 7.93 11.06
C GLY A 157 -26.24 6.72 11.99
N VAL A 158 -26.56 5.53 11.47
CA VAL A 158 -26.66 4.30 12.30
C VAL A 158 -25.34 3.54 12.37
N GLN A 159 -24.68 3.32 11.23
CA GLN A 159 -23.42 2.58 11.16
C GLN A 159 -22.64 2.90 9.90
N LEU A 160 -21.37 2.48 9.88
CA LEU A 160 -20.56 2.48 8.66
C LEU A 160 -21.15 1.51 7.64
N LYS A 161 -21.47 2.04 6.47
CA LYS A 161 -21.79 1.32 5.24
C LYS A 161 -21.06 1.97 4.07
N TYR A 162 -19.96 1.32 3.66
CA TYR A 162 -19.17 1.76 2.52
C TYR A 162 -20.05 1.93 1.28
N SER A 163 -19.92 3.07 0.60
CA SER A 163 -20.69 3.38 -0.61
C SER A 163 -19.89 4.15 -1.64
N ASN A 164 -19.75 3.56 -2.82
CA ASN A 164 -19.24 4.25 -4.00
C ASN A 164 -20.28 5.24 -4.53
N HIS A 165 -21.56 4.87 -4.53
CA HIS A 165 -22.67 5.74 -4.95
C HIS A 165 -22.75 7.03 -4.13
N GLY A 166 -22.51 6.94 -2.81
CA GLY A 166 -22.45 8.12 -1.94
C GLY A 166 -21.35 9.10 -2.37
N TYR A 167 -20.21 8.60 -2.86
CA TYR A 167 -19.15 9.44 -3.40
C TYR A 167 -19.46 9.98 -4.80
N GLY A 168 -20.11 9.19 -5.66
CA GLY A 168 -20.66 9.70 -6.92
C GLY A 168 -21.62 10.88 -6.68
N LEU A 169 -22.51 10.75 -5.69
CA LEU A 169 -23.42 11.82 -5.27
C LEU A 169 -22.68 13.06 -4.76
N LEU A 170 -21.59 12.90 -3.99
CA LEU A 170 -20.74 14.03 -3.61
C LEU A 170 -20.14 14.73 -4.83
N GLY A 171 -19.77 13.99 -5.88
CA GLY A 171 -19.35 14.58 -7.16
C GLY A 171 -20.44 15.44 -7.80
N LEU A 172 -21.67 14.91 -7.91
CA LEU A 172 -22.81 15.65 -8.46
C LEU A 172 -23.11 16.93 -7.66
N MET A 173 -23.02 16.87 -6.33
CA MET A 173 -23.14 18.03 -5.45
C MET A 173 -22.04 19.06 -5.72
N MET A 174 -20.79 18.63 -5.85
CA MET A 174 -19.68 19.53 -6.16
C MET A 174 -19.89 20.26 -7.49
N GLU A 175 -20.39 19.58 -8.52
CA GLU A 175 -20.73 20.21 -9.79
C GLU A 175 -21.80 21.28 -9.62
N GLN A 176 -22.86 20.98 -8.88
CA GLN A 176 -23.93 21.95 -8.62
C GLN A 176 -23.42 23.17 -7.85
N VAL A 177 -22.65 22.96 -6.79
CA VAL A 177 -22.14 24.04 -5.92
C VAL A 177 -21.14 24.93 -6.67
N THR A 178 -20.38 24.37 -7.60
CA THR A 178 -19.28 25.09 -8.28
C THR A 178 -19.67 25.64 -9.65
N GLY A 179 -20.71 25.10 -10.29
CA GLY A 179 -21.06 25.40 -11.67
C GLY A 179 -20.02 24.88 -12.67
N THR A 180 -19.14 23.97 -12.26
CA THR A 180 -18.07 23.41 -13.10
C THR A 180 -18.06 21.90 -13.03
N GLU A 181 -17.66 21.24 -14.12
CA GLU A 181 -17.44 19.79 -14.14
C GLU A 181 -16.50 19.34 -13.01
N TYR A 182 -16.87 18.25 -12.34
CA TYR A 182 -16.14 17.72 -11.19
C TYR A 182 -14.63 17.60 -11.46
N ALA A 183 -14.25 16.96 -12.56
CA ALA A 183 -12.86 16.71 -12.89
C ALA A 183 -12.07 18.00 -13.14
N SER A 184 -12.68 18.98 -13.81
CA SER A 184 -12.08 20.29 -14.05
C SER A 184 -11.86 21.07 -12.74
N TRP A 185 -12.80 20.97 -11.80
CA TRP A 185 -12.66 21.59 -10.47
C TRP A 185 -11.54 20.91 -9.66
N MET A 186 -11.50 19.57 -9.66
CA MET A 186 -10.50 18.79 -8.94
C MET A 186 -9.07 19.05 -9.43
N VAL A 187 -8.88 19.18 -10.75
CA VAL A 187 -7.58 19.55 -11.32
C VAL A 187 -7.08 20.87 -10.72
N ARG A 188 -7.87 21.94 -10.83
CA ARG A 188 -7.44 23.28 -10.40
C ARG A 188 -7.26 23.42 -8.90
N HIS A 189 -8.24 22.93 -8.12
CA HIS A 189 -8.33 23.27 -6.70
C HIS A 189 -7.70 22.24 -5.77
N VAL A 190 -7.45 21.01 -6.24
CA VAL A 190 -6.85 19.95 -5.43
C VAL A 190 -5.53 19.49 -6.02
N ILE A 191 -5.51 19.06 -7.29
CA ILE A 191 -4.34 18.43 -7.89
C ILE A 191 -3.21 19.44 -8.13
N ASP A 192 -3.49 20.53 -8.87
CA ASP A 192 -2.52 21.57 -9.18
C ASP A 192 -2.10 22.32 -7.92
N ALA A 193 -3.06 22.66 -7.06
CA ALA A 193 -2.83 23.35 -5.80
C ALA A 193 -1.94 22.55 -4.83
N ALA A 194 -2.05 21.21 -4.82
CA ALA A 194 -1.19 20.33 -4.02
C ALA A 194 0.12 19.95 -4.71
N GLY A 195 0.35 20.39 -5.97
CA GLY A 195 1.56 20.12 -6.74
C GLY A 195 1.70 18.67 -7.21
N LEU A 196 0.58 18.03 -7.56
CA LEU A 196 0.48 16.60 -7.93
C LEU A 196 0.41 16.42 -9.45
N GLN A 197 1.51 16.77 -10.13
CA GLN A 197 1.58 16.95 -11.58
C GLN A 197 1.36 15.67 -12.40
N GLU A 198 1.36 14.51 -11.78
CA GLU A 198 1.19 13.22 -12.45
C GLU A 198 -0.13 12.53 -12.10
N THR A 199 -1.05 13.29 -11.51
CA THR A 199 -2.37 12.83 -11.11
C THR A 199 -3.45 13.41 -12.02
N VAL A 200 -4.37 12.56 -12.47
CA VAL A 200 -5.60 13.00 -13.18
C VAL A 200 -6.83 12.36 -12.55
N PRO A 201 -7.98 13.05 -12.53
CA PRO A 201 -9.17 12.57 -11.82
C PRO A 201 -9.93 11.47 -12.55
N ASP A 202 -9.68 11.26 -13.84
CA ASP A 202 -10.21 10.13 -14.61
C ASP A 202 -9.38 9.83 -15.89
N MET A 203 -9.56 8.64 -16.48
CA MET A 203 -8.84 8.19 -17.68
C MET A 203 -8.92 9.10 -18.92
N PRO A 204 -10.06 9.69 -19.32
CA PRO A 204 -10.10 10.48 -20.55
C PRO A 204 -9.21 11.73 -20.49
N ARG A 205 -8.71 12.09 -19.30
CA ARG A 205 -7.82 13.23 -19.05
C ARG A 205 -6.35 12.87 -19.04
N LEU A 206 -6.00 11.59 -19.02
CA LEU A 206 -4.61 11.19 -19.11
C LEU A 206 -4.07 11.57 -20.49
N ALA A 207 -3.00 12.38 -20.52
CA ALA A 207 -2.41 12.83 -21.77
C ALA A 207 -1.96 11.64 -22.64
N ARG A 208 -2.22 11.71 -23.95
CA ARG A 208 -1.81 10.69 -24.91
C ARG A 208 -0.28 10.49 -24.81
N GLY A 209 0.15 9.26 -24.61
CA GLY A 209 1.56 8.89 -24.47
C GLY A 209 2.14 9.05 -23.07
N ALA A 210 1.38 9.52 -22.08
CA ALA A 210 1.81 9.50 -20.69
C ALA A 210 2.11 8.05 -20.24
N PRO A 211 3.20 7.79 -19.50
CA PRO A 211 3.52 6.43 -19.05
C PRO A 211 2.43 5.91 -18.10
N MET A 212 1.79 4.81 -18.48
CA MET A 212 0.81 4.09 -17.67
C MET A 212 1.15 2.61 -17.65
N ALA A 213 1.08 2.00 -16.47
CA ALA A 213 1.20 0.55 -16.36
C ALA A 213 -0.11 -0.12 -16.75
N VAL A 214 0.00 -1.25 -17.41
CA VAL A 214 -1.12 -2.12 -17.76
C VAL A 214 -1.48 -2.96 -16.54
N GLY A 215 -2.77 -3.13 -16.28
CA GLY A 215 -3.28 -3.96 -15.20
C GLY A 215 -3.30 -5.44 -15.56
N HIS A 216 -3.34 -6.30 -14.55
CA HIS A 216 -3.33 -7.75 -14.74
C HIS A 216 -4.39 -8.42 -13.85
N SER A 217 -5.01 -9.51 -14.33
CA SER A 217 -5.83 -10.36 -13.47
C SER A 217 -5.01 -11.01 -12.36
N SER A 218 -5.69 -11.65 -11.41
CA SER A 218 -5.06 -12.61 -10.51
C SER A 218 -4.38 -13.71 -11.33
N GLU A 219 -3.33 -14.32 -10.77
CA GLU A 219 -2.76 -15.52 -11.37
C GLU A 219 -3.76 -16.67 -11.25
N PHE A 220 -4.16 -17.22 -12.40
CA PHE A 220 -4.94 -18.45 -12.41
C PHE A 220 -4.10 -19.63 -11.94
N PRO A 221 -4.69 -20.66 -11.30
CA PRO A 221 -3.95 -21.83 -10.79
C PRO A 221 -3.12 -22.60 -11.83
N PHE A 222 -3.34 -22.35 -13.13
CA PHE A 222 -2.59 -22.91 -14.25
C PHE A 222 -1.50 -21.96 -14.80
N GLY A 223 -1.10 -20.93 -14.04
CA GLY A 223 0.06 -20.09 -14.32
C GLY A 223 -0.16 -19.01 -15.39
N GLN A 224 -1.41 -18.56 -15.58
CA GLN A 224 -1.76 -17.53 -16.55
C GLN A 224 -2.30 -16.28 -15.85
N ARG A 225 -2.02 -15.11 -16.43
CA ARG A 225 -2.68 -13.84 -16.09
C ARG A 225 -3.25 -13.20 -17.36
N LEU A 226 -4.40 -12.56 -17.25
CA LEU A 226 -4.99 -11.76 -18.32
C LEU A 226 -4.52 -10.32 -18.22
N ILE A 227 -4.44 -9.68 -19.37
CA ILE A 227 -4.19 -8.25 -19.49
C ILE A 227 -5.49 -7.49 -19.26
N VAL A 228 -5.43 -6.50 -18.37
CA VAL A 228 -6.53 -5.58 -18.06
C VAL A 228 -6.05 -4.17 -18.42
N PRO A 229 -6.56 -3.54 -19.50
CA PRO A 229 -5.98 -2.30 -20.03
C PRO A 229 -5.91 -1.15 -19.02
N GLY A 230 -6.90 -1.03 -18.14
CA GLY A 230 -6.98 0.04 -17.15
C GLY A 230 -7.44 1.38 -17.71
N ASP A 231 -7.97 1.41 -18.94
CA ASP A 231 -8.45 2.58 -19.66
C ASP A 231 -9.95 2.90 -19.44
N ASN A 232 -10.59 2.18 -18.50
CA ASN A 232 -11.98 2.40 -18.12
C ASN A 232 -12.23 3.85 -17.68
N VAL A 233 -13.20 4.50 -18.34
CA VAL A 233 -13.75 5.80 -17.95
C VAL A 233 -14.74 5.59 -16.80
N CYS A 234 -14.58 6.30 -15.68
CA CYS A 234 -15.44 6.14 -14.53
C CYS A 234 -16.67 7.06 -14.52
N ASP A 235 -16.70 8.11 -15.34
CA ASP A 235 -17.85 9.01 -15.50
C ASP A 235 -18.39 9.52 -14.14
N ALA A 236 -19.67 9.34 -13.81
CA ALA A 236 -20.25 9.81 -12.55
C ALA A 236 -19.66 9.10 -11.31
N MET A 237 -18.92 8.01 -11.50
CA MET A 237 -18.19 7.29 -10.45
C MET A 237 -16.72 7.70 -10.33
N ALA A 238 -16.24 8.66 -11.14
CA ALA A 238 -14.88 9.21 -10.99
C ALA A 238 -14.57 9.72 -9.57
N PRO A 239 -15.50 10.38 -8.84
CA PRO A 239 -15.29 10.76 -7.44
C PRO A 239 -15.01 9.60 -6.49
N ALA A 240 -15.44 8.39 -6.84
CA ALA A 240 -15.27 7.19 -6.04
C ALA A 240 -14.06 6.35 -6.46
N ALA A 241 -13.70 6.31 -7.75
CA ALA A 241 -12.72 5.35 -8.28
C ALA A 241 -11.90 5.83 -9.50
N GLY A 242 -12.11 7.05 -9.99
CA GLY A 242 -11.58 7.52 -11.28
C GLY A 242 -10.09 7.83 -11.31
N PHE A 243 -9.45 8.12 -10.18
CA PHE A 243 -8.14 8.75 -10.22
C PHE A 243 -7.05 7.80 -10.73
N VAL A 244 -6.10 8.40 -11.45
CA VAL A 244 -4.90 7.79 -12.00
C VAL A 244 -3.71 8.61 -11.51
N SER A 245 -2.69 7.97 -10.93
CA SER A 245 -1.59 8.69 -10.29
C SER A 245 -0.32 7.84 -10.20
N THR A 246 0.77 8.44 -9.74
CA THR A 246 2.03 7.77 -9.38
C THR A 246 2.07 7.53 -7.87
N ALA A 247 2.91 6.59 -7.41
CA ALA A 247 3.03 6.33 -5.98
C ALA A 247 3.48 7.58 -5.20
N SER A 248 4.37 8.40 -5.79
CA SER A 248 4.86 9.64 -5.16
C SER A 248 3.77 10.68 -4.97
N ASP A 249 2.95 10.95 -5.99
CA ASP A 249 1.88 11.94 -5.87
C ASP A 249 0.86 11.53 -4.80
N VAL A 250 0.47 10.25 -4.76
CA VAL A 250 -0.43 9.73 -3.71
C VAL A 250 0.22 9.84 -2.33
N ALA A 251 1.50 9.47 -2.19
CA ALA A 251 2.21 9.56 -0.91
C ALA A 251 2.30 11.01 -0.42
N ARG A 252 2.61 11.96 -1.33
CA ARG A 252 2.64 13.40 -1.05
C ARG A 252 1.26 13.91 -0.66
N PHE A 253 0.20 13.55 -1.40
CA PHE A 253 -1.17 13.93 -1.07
C PHE A 253 -1.56 13.52 0.36
N PHE A 254 -1.39 12.24 0.73
CA PHE A 254 -1.72 11.78 2.09
C PHE A 254 -0.79 12.35 3.17
N SER A 255 0.47 12.65 2.83
CA SER A 255 1.37 13.32 3.76
C SER A 255 0.95 14.77 4.03
N GLN A 256 0.41 15.47 3.03
CA GLN A 256 -0.18 16.80 3.20
C GLN A 256 -1.46 16.76 4.06
N LEU A 257 -2.25 15.69 3.97
CA LEU A 257 -3.47 15.51 4.78
C LEU A 257 -3.21 15.20 6.27
N ALA A 258 -1.99 14.81 6.64
CA ALA A 258 -1.67 14.49 8.04
C ALA A 258 -2.03 15.67 8.95
N PRO A 259 -2.67 15.47 10.13
CA PRO A 259 -3.13 16.55 11.01
C PRO A 259 -2.06 17.58 11.42
N ASP A 260 -0.81 17.16 11.43
CA ASP A 260 0.38 17.90 11.83
C ASP A 260 1.20 18.44 10.64
N SER A 261 0.79 18.16 9.40
CA SER A 261 1.50 18.64 8.22
C SER A 261 1.62 20.17 8.19
N LYS A 262 2.81 20.64 7.81
CA LYS A 262 3.13 22.06 7.57
C LYS A 262 2.86 22.52 6.15
N HIS A 263 2.64 21.58 5.23
CA HIS A 263 2.37 21.85 3.82
C HIS A 263 1.04 21.17 3.47
N SER A 264 0.00 21.94 3.23
CA SER A 264 -1.34 21.43 2.94
C SER A 264 -2.19 22.51 2.30
N ILE A 265 -3.04 22.11 1.35
CA ILE A 265 -4.09 22.96 0.78
C ILE A 265 -5.29 23.14 1.73
N LEU A 266 -5.48 22.22 2.69
CA LEU A 266 -6.50 22.32 3.73
C LEU A 266 -5.94 22.93 5.02
N SER A 267 -6.80 23.65 5.74
CA SER A 267 -6.48 24.14 7.09
C SER A 267 -6.17 23.00 8.06
N PRO A 268 -5.40 23.25 9.14
CA PRO A 268 -5.19 22.26 10.19
C PRO A 268 -6.48 21.75 10.84
N ALA A 269 -7.53 22.59 10.91
CA ALA A 269 -8.81 22.22 11.48
C ALA A 269 -9.52 21.17 10.59
N SER A 270 -9.60 21.41 9.28
CA SER A 270 -10.20 20.45 8.34
C SER A 270 -9.44 19.13 8.29
N ARG A 271 -8.11 19.15 8.34
CA ARG A 271 -7.31 17.91 8.39
C ARG A 271 -7.55 17.09 9.65
N ARG A 272 -7.62 17.73 10.82
CA ARG A 272 -7.98 17.05 12.07
C ARG A 272 -9.39 16.47 12.02
N GLU A 273 -10.32 17.18 11.40
CA GLU A 273 -11.69 16.71 11.24
C GLU A 273 -11.79 15.52 10.28
N MET A 274 -11.03 15.52 9.18
CA MET A 274 -10.92 14.38 8.27
C MET A 274 -10.33 13.14 8.94
N ALA A 275 -9.34 13.33 9.82
CA ALA A 275 -8.64 12.26 10.54
C ALA A 275 -9.37 11.78 11.81
N GLN A 276 -10.51 12.39 12.16
CA GLN A 276 -11.28 11.94 13.31
C GLN A 276 -11.90 10.57 13.01
N ARG A 277 -11.73 9.62 13.94
CA ARG A 277 -12.40 8.31 13.88
C ARG A 277 -13.89 8.50 14.14
N ARG A 278 -14.69 8.62 13.07
CA ARG A 278 -16.13 8.86 13.14
C ARG A 278 -16.91 7.57 13.31
N TRP A 279 -16.50 6.54 12.59
CA TRP A 279 -17.14 5.22 12.62
C TRP A 279 -16.14 4.11 12.83
N ARG A 280 -16.59 3.06 13.49
CA ARG A 280 -15.86 1.82 13.68
C ARG A 280 -16.47 0.72 12.81
N ASP A 281 -15.62 -0.06 12.15
CA ASP A 281 -15.97 -1.36 11.60
C ASP A 281 -15.63 -2.45 12.64
N PRO A 282 -16.64 -3.07 13.30
CA PRO A 282 -16.38 -4.12 14.28
C PRO A 282 -15.87 -5.42 13.63
N CYS A 283 -16.01 -5.58 12.32
CA CYS A 283 -15.65 -6.78 11.57
C CYS A 283 -14.24 -6.71 10.97
N ASN A 284 -13.53 -5.58 11.11
CA ASN A 284 -12.18 -5.39 10.60
C ASN A 284 -11.23 -4.96 11.71
N VAL A 285 -10.15 -5.72 11.90
CA VAL A 285 -9.15 -5.45 12.95
C VAL A 285 -8.02 -4.51 12.49
N PHE A 286 -7.75 -4.44 11.19
CA PHE A 286 -6.67 -3.63 10.63
C PHE A 286 -7.16 -2.22 10.26
N GLU A 287 -8.23 -2.15 9.46
CA GLU A 287 -8.85 -0.89 8.99
C GLU A 287 -10.13 -0.61 9.79
N SER A 288 -9.99 -0.61 11.12
CA SER A 288 -11.12 -0.66 12.04
C SER A 288 -11.93 0.63 12.12
N HIS A 289 -11.48 1.74 11.54
CA HIS A 289 -12.16 3.04 11.63
C HIS A 289 -12.17 3.81 10.32
N TYR A 290 -13.15 4.71 10.19
CA TYR A 290 -13.29 5.62 9.05
C TYR A 290 -13.58 7.05 9.52
N GLY A 291 -12.95 8.01 8.85
CA GLY A 291 -13.12 9.44 9.04
C GLY A 291 -13.86 10.09 7.88
N LEU A 292 -13.48 11.29 7.47
CA LEU A 292 -14.04 11.91 6.26
C LEU A 292 -13.14 11.60 5.07
N GLY A 293 -13.49 10.55 4.33
CA GLY A 293 -12.70 10.06 3.19
C GLY A 293 -11.33 9.51 3.54
N THR A 294 -11.11 9.10 4.79
CA THR A 294 -9.87 8.45 5.24
C THR A 294 -10.19 7.21 6.06
N MET A 295 -9.39 6.16 5.89
CA MET A 295 -9.38 4.97 6.73
C MET A 295 -8.35 5.15 7.83
N LEU A 296 -8.64 4.62 9.01
CA LEU A 296 -7.73 4.65 10.16
C LEU A 296 -7.68 3.29 10.84
N SER A 297 -6.52 2.97 11.42
CA SER A 297 -6.40 1.88 12.37
C SER A 297 -7.01 2.25 13.73
N ALA A 298 -7.08 1.27 14.62
CA ALA A 298 -7.25 1.54 16.04
C ALA A 298 -6.08 2.41 16.58
N PRO A 299 -6.30 3.20 17.65
CA PRO A 299 -5.22 3.91 18.33
C PRO A 299 -4.14 2.95 18.83
N GLY A 300 -2.87 3.36 18.73
CA GLY A 300 -1.75 2.54 19.18
C GLY A 300 -0.40 3.04 18.64
N PRO A 301 0.72 2.38 19.02
CA PRO A 301 2.07 2.83 18.67
C PRO A 301 2.37 2.76 17.17
N ARG A 302 1.60 1.96 16.42
CA ARG A 302 1.69 1.85 14.96
C ARG A 302 0.42 2.35 14.27
N GLU A 303 -0.28 3.28 14.91
CA GLU A 303 -1.49 3.84 14.30
C GLU A 303 -1.18 4.48 12.95
N TRP A 304 -2.15 4.40 12.04
CA TRP A 304 -2.03 5.00 10.72
C TRP A 304 -3.35 5.60 10.24
N MET A 305 -3.23 6.57 9.35
CA MET A 305 -4.31 7.13 8.55
C MET A 305 -3.98 6.99 7.07
N GLY A 306 -4.95 6.65 6.24
CA GLY A 306 -4.69 6.43 4.82
C GLY A 306 -5.92 5.98 4.05
N HIS A 307 -5.73 5.15 3.04
CA HIS A 307 -6.82 4.54 2.28
C HIS A 307 -6.30 3.30 1.51
N THR A 308 -7.21 2.40 1.15
CA THR A 308 -6.97 1.31 0.18
C THR A 308 -7.71 1.55 -1.12
N GLY A 309 -7.38 0.83 -2.17
CA GLY A 309 -8.17 0.87 -3.39
C GLY A 309 -7.97 -0.37 -4.23
N GLY A 310 -9.07 -0.83 -4.82
CA GLY A 310 -9.05 -1.87 -5.84
C GLY A 310 -9.92 -1.49 -7.02
N LEU A 311 -9.42 -1.75 -8.21
CA LEU A 311 -10.09 -1.56 -9.48
C LEU A 311 -9.54 -2.60 -10.47
N GLN A 312 -10.21 -2.81 -11.60
CA GLN A 312 -9.83 -3.76 -12.63
C GLN A 312 -8.31 -3.72 -12.95
N GLY A 313 -7.57 -4.72 -12.47
CA GLY A 313 -6.15 -4.89 -12.74
C GLY A 313 -5.19 -4.16 -11.79
N PHE A 314 -5.67 -3.47 -10.76
CA PHE A 314 -4.83 -2.63 -9.89
C PHE A 314 -5.28 -2.66 -8.43
N LEU A 315 -4.32 -2.79 -7.52
CA LEU A 315 -4.52 -2.60 -6.08
C LEU A 315 -3.57 -1.52 -5.55
N SER A 316 -4.05 -0.77 -4.55
CA SER A 316 -3.35 0.37 -3.98
C SER A 316 -3.53 0.44 -2.47
N ARG A 317 -2.49 0.91 -1.78
CA ARG A 317 -2.51 1.16 -0.34
C ARG A 317 -1.68 2.39 -0.01
N THR A 318 -2.20 3.25 0.84
CA THR A 318 -1.43 4.33 1.48
C THR A 318 -1.65 4.31 2.99
N ALA A 319 -0.57 4.51 3.76
CA ALA A 319 -0.62 4.68 5.20
C ALA A 319 0.39 5.76 5.66
N ARG A 320 -0.11 6.78 6.35
CA ARG A 320 0.66 7.79 7.11
C ARG A 320 0.76 7.32 8.55
N TYR A 321 1.99 7.11 9.03
CA TYR A 321 2.29 6.66 10.40
C TYR A 321 2.80 7.81 11.26
N PRO A 322 1.99 8.44 12.13
CA PRO A 322 2.38 9.62 12.91
C PRO A 322 3.72 9.44 13.64
N ALA A 323 3.92 8.29 14.28
CA ALA A 323 5.16 7.96 15.02
C ALA A 323 6.45 7.96 14.16
N LEU A 324 6.35 7.78 12.84
CA LEU A 324 7.50 7.85 11.92
C LEU A 324 7.68 9.22 11.28
N ASP A 325 6.66 10.07 11.32
CA ASP A 325 6.52 11.23 10.42
C ASP A 325 6.77 10.85 8.95
N LEU A 326 6.18 9.73 8.51
CA LEU A 326 6.30 9.20 7.15
C LEU A 326 4.94 8.74 6.62
N THR A 327 4.76 8.90 5.31
CA THR A 327 3.69 8.27 4.50
C THR A 327 4.31 7.24 3.59
N VAL A 328 3.73 6.04 3.54
CA VAL A 328 4.12 4.97 2.62
C VAL A 328 2.95 4.67 1.70
N THR A 329 3.21 4.68 0.39
CA THR A 329 2.26 4.25 -0.64
C THR A 329 2.84 3.09 -1.42
N ALA A 330 2.03 2.06 -1.67
CA ALA A 330 2.31 1.00 -2.62
C ALA A 330 1.16 0.89 -3.64
N LEU A 331 1.50 0.90 -4.92
CA LEU A 331 0.62 0.68 -6.05
C LEU A 331 1.07 -0.59 -6.78
N THR A 332 0.13 -1.44 -7.17
CA THR A 332 0.38 -2.71 -7.85
C THR A 332 -0.49 -2.81 -9.08
N ASN A 333 0.04 -3.42 -10.14
CA ASN A 333 -0.67 -3.59 -11.41
C ASN A 333 -1.19 -5.02 -11.57
N ALA A 334 -1.74 -5.61 -10.49
CA ALA A 334 -2.44 -6.89 -10.52
C ALA A 334 -3.60 -6.95 -9.52
N GLN A 335 -4.64 -7.73 -9.83
CA GLN A 335 -5.82 -7.93 -8.97
C GLN A 335 -5.54 -8.69 -7.67
N ASP A 336 -4.47 -9.48 -7.64
CA ASP A 336 -3.95 -10.19 -6.48
C ASP A 336 -2.68 -9.49 -5.93
N GLY A 337 -2.51 -8.21 -6.25
CA GLY A 337 -1.45 -7.36 -5.73
C GLY A 337 -1.41 -7.29 -4.21
N LEU A 338 -0.20 -7.25 -3.65
CA LEU A 338 0.03 -7.31 -2.20
C LEU A 338 0.26 -5.91 -1.61
N SER A 339 -0.46 -4.88 -2.09
CA SER A 339 -0.21 -3.49 -1.68
C SER A 339 -0.35 -3.28 -0.17
N THR A 340 -1.30 -3.96 0.48
CA THR A 340 -1.53 -3.85 1.93
C THR A 340 -0.38 -4.48 2.71
N GLU A 341 -0.04 -5.72 2.38
CA GLU A 341 1.05 -6.47 2.99
C GLU A 341 2.39 -5.76 2.79
N TRP A 342 2.60 -5.16 1.61
CA TRP A 342 3.84 -4.46 1.31
C TRP A 342 4.00 -3.14 2.06
N VAL A 343 2.92 -2.38 2.24
CA VAL A 343 2.96 -1.19 3.11
C VAL A 343 3.25 -1.57 4.56
N GLU A 344 2.61 -2.60 5.10
CA GLU A 344 2.85 -3.07 6.47
C GLU A 344 4.28 -3.61 6.66
N GLY A 345 4.80 -4.36 5.68
CA GLY A 345 6.17 -4.84 5.70
C GLY A 345 7.20 -3.72 5.66
N ILE A 346 7.01 -2.73 4.77
CA ILE A 346 7.85 -1.52 4.72
C ILE A 346 7.77 -0.76 6.04
N ALA A 347 6.58 -0.57 6.61
CA ALA A 347 6.42 0.08 7.90
C ALA A 347 7.19 -0.66 9.01
N SER A 348 7.14 -2.01 9.02
CA SER A 348 7.89 -2.81 9.99
C SER A 348 9.41 -2.61 9.88
N ILE A 349 9.94 -2.48 8.67
CA ILE A 349 11.35 -2.16 8.40
C ILE A 349 11.67 -0.76 8.94
N LEU A 350 10.85 0.24 8.60
CA LEU A 350 11.06 1.63 9.03
C LEU A 350 11.05 1.75 10.56
N PHE A 351 10.09 1.13 11.25
CA PHE A 351 10.04 1.13 12.72
C PHE A 351 11.25 0.43 13.34
N ALA A 352 11.72 -0.68 12.76
CA ALA A 352 12.89 -1.38 13.28
C ALA A 352 14.16 -0.52 13.17
N PHE A 353 14.40 0.12 12.02
CA PHE A 353 15.55 1.02 11.86
C PHE A 353 15.40 2.32 12.67
N GLN A 354 14.18 2.86 12.85
CA GLN A 354 13.98 4.00 13.75
C GLN A 354 14.35 3.64 15.20
N HIS A 355 14.00 2.43 15.64
CA HIS A 355 14.31 1.95 16.99
C HIS A 355 15.80 1.67 17.21
N HIS A 356 16.44 0.96 16.29
CA HIS A 356 17.83 0.51 16.45
C HIS A 356 18.87 1.50 15.89
N GLY A 357 18.50 2.33 14.92
CA GLY A 357 19.40 3.25 14.23
C GLY A 357 20.14 2.64 13.03
N ALA A 358 20.94 3.47 12.37
CA ALA A 358 21.82 3.03 11.28
C ALA A 358 22.87 2.02 11.78
N PRO A 359 23.30 1.04 10.96
CA PRO A 359 24.26 0.04 11.41
C PRO A 359 25.64 0.64 11.69
N ALA A 360 26.23 0.22 12.81
CA ALA A 360 27.64 0.44 13.08
C ALA A 360 28.52 -0.40 12.13
N LYS A 361 29.77 0.03 11.92
CA LYS A 361 30.69 -0.55 10.93
C LYS A 361 30.91 -2.07 11.10
N LYS A 362 30.97 -2.53 12.35
CA LYS A 362 31.20 -3.95 12.69
C LYS A 362 29.99 -4.81 12.29
N GLU A 363 28.80 -4.35 12.61
CA GLU A 363 27.52 -4.99 12.30
C GLU A 363 27.23 -4.94 10.81
N ALA A 364 27.50 -3.81 10.14
CA ALA A 364 27.32 -3.63 8.70
C ALA A 364 28.03 -4.73 7.89
N ALA A 365 29.19 -5.20 8.35
CA ALA A 365 29.96 -6.28 7.72
C ALA A 365 29.28 -7.66 7.79
N TRP A 366 28.15 -7.80 8.49
CA TRP A 366 27.34 -9.02 8.58
C TRP A 366 26.09 -9.00 7.69
N ALA A 367 25.81 -7.91 6.98
CA ALA A 367 24.68 -7.84 6.07
C ALA A 367 24.73 -8.95 5.00
N GLY A 368 23.59 -9.58 4.73
CA GLY A 368 23.48 -10.52 3.62
C GLY A 368 22.33 -11.52 3.76
N ARG A 369 21.97 -12.12 2.63
CA ARG A 369 20.96 -13.17 2.55
C ARG A 369 21.59 -14.55 2.56
N TRP A 370 21.09 -15.40 3.45
CA TRP A 370 21.51 -16.77 3.66
C TRP A 370 20.34 -17.72 3.45
N TRP A 371 20.63 -18.99 3.16
CA TRP A 371 19.63 -19.96 2.75
C TRP A 371 19.76 -21.28 3.49
N SER A 372 18.63 -21.90 3.75
CA SER A 372 18.51 -23.30 4.13
C SER A 372 17.32 -23.93 3.39
N LEU A 373 17.04 -25.21 3.62
CA LEU A 373 15.82 -25.85 3.10
C LEU A 373 14.52 -25.17 3.56
N TRP A 374 14.56 -24.42 4.67
CA TRP A 374 13.44 -23.65 5.19
C TRP A 374 13.23 -22.30 4.47
N GLY A 375 14.15 -21.91 3.58
CA GLY A 375 14.08 -20.69 2.79
C GLY A 375 15.18 -19.69 3.13
N ALA A 376 14.93 -18.44 2.73
CA ALA A 376 15.84 -17.31 2.93
C ALA A 376 15.81 -16.80 4.38
N SER A 377 16.96 -16.32 4.84
CA SER A 377 17.16 -15.58 6.07
C SER A 377 18.05 -14.39 5.78
N ASP A 378 17.57 -13.19 6.08
CA ASP A 378 18.36 -11.96 5.91
C ASP A 378 18.98 -11.58 7.25
N LEU A 379 20.29 -11.32 7.23
CA LEU A 379 20.98 -10.61 8.29
C LEU A 379 20.93 -9.12 7.96
N VAL A 380 20.23 -8.36 8.79
CA VAL A 380 19.96 -6.94 8.62
C VAL A 380 20.59 -6.16 9.79
N PRO A 381 21.77 -5.56 9.58
CA PRO A 381 22.44 -4.76 10.59
C PRO A 381 21.67 -3.49 10.95
N MET A 382 21.51 -3.21 12.25
CA MET A 382 20.90 -1.98 12.76
C MET A 382 21.53 -1.59 14.10
N GLY A 383 21.97 -0.34 14.25
CA GLY A 383 22.71 0.07 15.45
C GLY A 383 23.87 -0.88 15.77
N ASN A 384 23.84 -1.46 16.96
CA ASN A 384 24.84 -2.41 17.48
C ASN A 384 24.37 -3.87 17.48
N VAL A 385 23.31 -4.19 16.73
CA VAL A 385 22.80 -5.55 16.57
C VAL A 385 22.72 -5.93 15.09
N VAL A 386 22.67 -7.23 14.82
CA VAL A 386 22.29 -7.76 13.51
C VAL A 386 20.98 -8.51 13.69
N CYS A 387 19.92 -8.03 13.06
CA CYS A 387 18.62 -8.71 13.10
C CYS A 387 18.61 -9.84 12.08
N GLN A 388 18.29 -11.05 12.50
CA GLN A 388 17.99 -12.15 11.60
C GLN A 388 16.48 -12.20 11.34
N VAL A 389 16.08 -12.02 10.09
CA VAL A 389 14.67 -12.03 9.68
C VAL A 389 14.41 -13.06 8.60
N VAL A 390 13.15 -13.49 8.49
CA VAL A 390 12.66 -14.32 7.40
C VAL A 390 12.01 -13.40 6.37
N PRO A 391 12.74 -12.98 5.32
CA PRO A 391 12.26 -11.98 4.35
C PRO A 391 11.06 -12.45 3.51
N ALA A 392 10.71 -13.74 3.59
CA ALA A 392 9.51 -14.29 2.98
C ALA A 392 8.20 -13.89 3.69
N MET A 393 8.26 -13.44 4.95
CA MET A 393 7.10 -12.96 5.70
C MET A 393 6.71 -11.56 5.22
N PHE A 394 5.40 -11.27 5.24
CA PHE A 394 4.88 -9.93 4.94
C PHE A 394 5.32 -8.87 5.95
N VAL A 395 5.50 -9.27 7.22
CA VAL A 395 6.02 -8.40 8.29
C VAL A 395 7.36 -8.97 8.74
N PRO A 396 8.49 -8.60 8.09
CA PRO A 396 9.80 -9.15 8.38
C PRO A 396 10.32 -8.78 9.78
N PHE A 397 9.86 -7.67 10.37
CA PHE A 397 10.25 -7.24 11.71
C PHE A 397 9.05 -7.22 12.68
N ASN A 398 9.10 -8.11 13.67
CA ASN A 398 8.08 -8.23 14.71
C ASN A 398 8.70 -8.53 16.09
N ALA A 399 7.87 -8.77 17.11
CA ALA A 399 8.33 -9.02 18.48
C ALA A 399 9.23 -10.27 18.62
N ALA A 400 9.11 -11.25 17.71
CA ALA A 400 9.92 -12.47 17.69
C ALA A 400 11.19 -12.35 16.84
N THR A 401 11.52 -11.15 16.33
CA THR A 401 12.77 -10.92 15.57
C THR A 401 13.98 -11.35 16.39
N THR A 402 14.84 -12.14 15.78
CA THR A 402 16.09 -12.59 16.42
C THR A 402 17.15 -11.50 16.27
N GLU A 403 17.78 -11.11 17.37
CA GLU A 403 18.86 -10.10 17.39
C GLU A 403 20.17 -10.76 17.82
N LEU A 404 21.22 -10.52 17.03
CA LEU A 404 22.55 -11.08 17.23
C LEU A 404 23.48 -9.97 17.75
N ALA A 405 24.16 -10.24 18.87
CA ALA A 405 25.24 -9.40 19.34
C ALA A 405 26.57 -9.89 18.73
N ILE A 406 27.23 -9.00 17.97
CA ILE A 406 28.47 -9.33 17.27
C ILE A 406 29.66 -9.13 18.22
N THR A 407 30.36 -10.22 18.56
CA THR A 407 31.48 -10.22 19.53
C THR A 407 32.85 -10.19 18.86
N GLY A 408 32.93 -10.50 17.56
CA GLY A 408 34.16 -10.48 16.78
C GLY A 408 33.90 -10.42 15.28
N ARG A 409 34.98 -10.57 14.49
CA ARG A 409 34.88 -10.55 13.01
C ARG A 409 33.91 -11.60 12.50
N ASP A 410 33.95 -12.81 13.06
CA ASP A 410 33.18 -13.98 12.61
C ASP A 410 32.45 -14.69 13.74
N THR A 411 32.32 -14.05 14.90
CA THR A 411 31.67 -14.59 16.08
C THR A 411 30.64 -13.63 16.64
N GLY A 412 29.59 -14.19 17.23
CA GLY A 412 28.53 -13.48 17.93
C GLY A 412 27.72 -14.42 18.81
N VAL A 413 26.67 -13.89 19.42
CA VAL A 413 25.72 -14.64 20.23
C VAL A 413 24.30 -14.19 19.91
N VAL A 414 23.34 -15.11 19.98
CA VAL A 414 21.91 -14.78 19.90
C VAL A 414 21.52 -14.06 21.19
N GLN A 415 21.45 -12.74 21.14
CA GLN A 415 21.17 -11.89 22.31
C GLN A 415 19.69 -11.91 22.67
N LYS A 416 18.81 -11.91 21.67
CA LYS A 416 17.37 -11.95 21.84
C LYS A 416 16.76 -12.84 20.75
N ALA A 417 15.85 -13.71 21.14
CA ALA A 417 15.03 -14.51 20.23
C ALA A 417 13.80 -15.03 20.99
N SER A 418 12.85 -15.62 20.26
CA SER A 418 11.80 -16.45 20.86
C SER A 418 12.41 -17.57 21.71
N ALA A 419 11.72 -17.99 22.77
CA ALA A 419 12.11 -19.16 23.57
C ALA A 419 12.13 -20.46 22.75
N TYR A 420 11.41 -20.51 21.62
CA TYR A 420 11.43 -21.62 20.68
C TYR A 420 12.59 -21.57 19.67
N ALA A 421 13.43 -20.53 19.73
CA ALA A 421 14.63 -20.38 18.89
C ALA A 421 15.88 -20.78 19.69
N SER A 422 16.97 -20.01 19.56
CA SER A 422 18.28 -20.36 20.15
C SER A 422 18.88 -19.24 21.01
N PRO A 423 18.14 -18.61 21.94
CA PRO A 423 18.67 -17.53 22.77
C PRO A 423 19.90 -17.98 23.56
N GLY A 424 20.92 -17.12 23.65
CA GLY A 424 22.19 -17.39 24.34
C GLY A 424 23.16 -18.30 23.58
N GLN A 425 22.78 -18.86 22.44
CA GLN A 425 23.65 -19.74 21.67
C GLN A 425 24.59 -18.98 20.72
N ALA A 426 25.70 -19.62 20.35
CA ALA A 426 26.72 -19.03 19.50
C ALA A 426 26.23 -18.77 18.07
N VAL A 427 26.77 -17.70 17.49
CA VAL A 427 26.67 -17.34 16.08
C VAL A 427 28.08 -17.33 15.51
N ARG A 428 28.32 -17.95 14.36
CA ARG A 428 29.63 -17.88 13.69
C ARG A 428 29.53 -17.88 12.17
N ARG A 429 30.52 -17.27 11.52
CA ARG A 429 30.74 -17.40 10.07
C ARG A 429 31.97 -18.25 9.79
N VAL A 430 31.90 -19.08 8.76
CA VAL A 430 33.07 -19.75 8.18
C VAL A 430 33.43 -19.01 6.91
N ARG A 431 34.73 -18.78 6.71
CA ARG A 431 35.26 -18.14 5.51
C ARG A 431 36.12 -19.12 4.72
N ASP A 432 36.17 -18.93 3.42
CA ASP A 432 37.15 -19.59 2.57
C ASP A 432 38.55 -18.97 2.71
N ALA A 433 39.51 -19.51 1.96
CA ALA A 433 40.89 -19.02 1.93
C ALA A 433 41.04 -17.58 1.42
N HIS A 434 40.03 -17.05 0.71
CA HIS A 434 39.99 -15.66 0.23
C HIS A 434 39.29 -14.73 1.23
N GLY A 435 38.85 -15.24 2.38
CA GLY A 435 38.17 -14.48 3.40
C GLY A 435 36.71 -14.18 3.07
N VAL A 436 36.09 -14.87 2.10
CA VAL A 436 34.68 -14.73 1.76
C VAL A 436 33.85 -15.64 2.68
N PRO A 437 32.79 -15.15 3.35
CA PRO A 437 31.90 -15.99 4.14
C PRO A 437 31.20 -17.06 3.26
N THR A 438 31.39 -18.32 3.60
CA THR A 438 30.81 -19.48 2.89
C THR A 438 29.75 -20.21 3.73
N GLU A 439 29.77 -20.05 5.04
CA GLU A 439 28.75 -20.60 5.93
C GLU A 439 28.39 -19.60 7.03
N LEU A 440 27.12 -19.58 7.41
CA LEU A 440 26.62 -18.91 8.60
C LEU A 440 26.03 -19.97 9.53
N TRP A 441 26.38 -19.92 10.80
CA TRP A 441 25.84 -20.80 11.83
C TRP A 441 25.15 -19.95 12.89
N VAL A 442 23.88 -20.24 13.18
CA VAL A 442 23.10 -19.59 14.23
C VAL A 442 22.48 -20.67 15.10
N GLY A 443 22.86 -20.74 16.39
CA GLY A 443 22.28 -21.74 17.30
C GLY A 443 22.45 -23.19 16.82
N GLY A 444 23.58 -23.50 16.18
CA GLY A 444 23.85 -24.80 15.56
C GLY A 444 23.23 -25.03 14.18
N SER A 445 22.33 -24.15 13.72
CA SER A 445 21.74 -24.26 12.37
C SER A 445 22.68 -23.67 11.32
N LYS A 446 23.01 -24.44 10.28
CA LYS A 446 23.83 -24.00 9.14
C LYS A 446 22.97 -23.35 8.06
N LEU A 447 23.36 -22.16 7.63
CA LEU A 447 22.84 -21.47 6.46
C LEU A 447 23.99 -21.22 5.46
N LEU A 448 23.64 -21.19 4.18
CA LEU A 448 24.59 -21.14 3.07
C LEU A 448 24.24 -20.00 2.10
N PRO A 449 25.21 -19.50 1.31
CA PRO A 449 24.92 -18.69 0.13
C PRO A 449 24.02 -19.46 -0.85
N LYS A 450 23.28 -18.73 -1.70
CA LYS A 450 22.25 -19.29 -2.61
C LYS A 450 22.76 -20.48 -3.41
N ASP A 451 23.89 -20.33 -4.10
CA ASP A 451 24.42 -21.35 -5.01
C ASP A 451 24.91 -22.59 -4.25
N ALA A 452 25.55 -22.39 -3.09
CA ALA A 452 25.97 -23.48 -2.22
C ALA A 452 24.76 -24.24 -1.64
N MET A 453 23.70 -23.55 -1.23
CA MET A 453 22.46 -24.20 -0.77
C MET A 453 21.83 -25.02 -1.88
N LEU A 454 21.72 -24.46 -3.09
CA LEU A 454 21.14 -25.14 -4.25
C LEU A 454 21.95 -26.38 -4.66
N ALA A 455 23.28 -26.29 -4.66
CA ALA A 455 24.17 -27.40 -4.93
C ALA A 455 24.01 -28.52 -3.88
N GLU A 456 24.02 -28.15 -2.58
CA GLU A 456 23.83 -29.10 -1.47
C GLU A 456 22.46 -29.80 -1.57
N ALA A 457 21.37 -29.04 -1.80
CA ALA A 457 20.02 -29.59 -1.94
C ALA A 457 19.89 -30.50 -3.17
N THR A 458 20.45 -30.09 -4.32
CA THR A 458 20.48 -30.90 -5.55
C THR A 458 21.19 -32.23 -5.30
N GLN A 459 22.37 -32.20 -4.71
CA GLN A 459 23.14 -33.41 -4.44
C GLN A 459 22.39 -34.39 -3.51
N ARG A 460 21.72 -33.87 -2.48
CA ARG A 460 21.01 -34.69 -1.49
C ARG A 460 19.69 -35.25 -2.02
N TYR A 461 18.89 -34.43 -2.70
CA TYR A 461 17.49 -34.78 -2.99
C TYR A 461 17.20 -35.10 -4.47
N ARG A 462 18.02 -34.65 -5.43
CA ARG A 462 17.81 -35.01 -6.86
C ARG A 462 18.39 -36.37 -7.23
N LYS A 463 19.32 -36.94 -6.45
CA LYS A 463 19.90 -38.28 -6.70
C LYS A 463 18.93 -39.46 -6.44
N SER A 464 17.66 -39.23 -6.06
CA SER A 464 16.70 -40.33 -5.84
C SER A 464 15.96 -40.82 -7.09
N LYS A 465 16.22 -40.27 -8.29
CA LYS A 465 15.61 -40.74 -9.55
C LYS A 465 16.65 -41.35 -10.48
N THR A 466 17.20 -42.51 -10.10
CA THR A 466 17.57 -43.60 -11.02
C THR A 466 18.05 -44.81 -10.21
N ARG A 467 17.18 -45.79 -10.01
CA ARG A 467 17.58 -47.20 -9.99
C ARG A 467 16.71 -47.91 -11.03
N PRO A 468 17.21 -48.13 -12.26
CA PRO A 468 16.59 -49.07 -13.18
C PRO A 468 16.92 -50.49 -12.74
N GLY A 469 15.91 -51.36 -12.74
CA GLY A 469 16.10 -52.81 -12.83
C GLY A 469 16.15 -53.59 -11.51
N ARG A 470 15.01 -54.21 -11.18
CA ARG A 470 14.99 -55.67 -11.01
C ARG A 470 13.92 -56.22 -11.94
N SER A 471 14.37 -56.74 -13.07
CA SER A 471 13.67 -57.79 -13.78
C SER A 471 13.70 -59.06 -12.92
N ALA A 472 12.54 -59.68 -12.75
CA ALA A 472 12.39 -61.12 -12.54
C ALA A 472 11.07 -61.47 -13.27
N THR A 473 11.19 -61.82 -14.56
CA THR A 473 11.12 -63.20 -15.09
C THR A 473 9.69 -63.75 -15.12
N SER A 474 9.20 -63.86 -16.36
CA SER A 474 8.29 -64.86 -16.93
C SER A 474 7.86 -66.04 -16.04
N ALA A 475 6.55 -66.25 -15.95
CA ALA A 475 5.85 -67.40 -16.55
C ALA A 475 4.37 -67.03 -16.72
#